data_AF-A0A5J4TLL0-F1
#
_entry.id   AF-A0A5J4TLL0-F1
#
_cell.length_a   1.000
_cell.length_b   1.000
_cell.length_c   1.000
_cell.angle_alpha   90.00
_cell.angle_beta   90.00
_cell.angle_gamma   90.00
#
_symmetry.space_group_name_H-M   'P 1'
#
loop_
_entity.id
_entity.type
_entity.pdbx_description
1 polymer ?
#
loop_
_entity_poly.entity_id
_entity_poly.type
_entity_poly.pdbx_seq_one_letter_code
_entity_poly.pdbx_strand_id
1 'polypeptide(L)'
;IIKIQSFNPSNSSQFPQDLYSAINSFKDESSSSYAKRIIIDVSSNSGGYIYLGAQTLRFLFPQAGHPIYPVVDQIRTPMNKEFAALDLYIQNNFKDQSELYVNPEDMSVDSQFYTRGGRQRKTTSNEINKSLTVELTEKYGFYMNHINNFITKASNWKWKRQILYNPEDVLVVTDGLCASSCSQFIKAIQQKHLARIVSVGLRDPRDPNKRQDIAIAGSGSATNVDSIQALKNYEYYRPIWNISNIPGKFIRSGAQLGFADRALYGYTDDTKDQLMEYKIVDADFRYEVAPNPGDEIEDLEQIQDFYTNILNTEQKL
;
A
#
# COMPACT_ATOMS: atom_id res chain seq x y z
N ILE A 1 -16.24 8.33 11.19
CA ILE A 1 -14.87 8.51 10.65
C ILE A 1 -14.04 7.31 11.08
N ILE A 2 -13.20 6.78 10.20
CA ILE A 2 -12.24 5.69 10.46
C ILE A 2 -10.85 6.25 10.19
N LYS A 3 -10.02 6.40 11.20
CA LYS A 3 -8.63 6.82 11.02
C LYS A 3 -7.72 5.60 11.00
N ILE A 4 -7.05 5.36 9.87
CA ILE A 4 -6.06 4.29 9.73
C ILE A 4 -4.68 4.94 9.81
N GLN A 5 -4.11 4.98 11.02
CA GLN A 5 -2.82 5.62 11.27
C GLN A 5 -1.63 4.87 10.65
N SER A 6 -1.70 3.55 10.57
CA SER A 6 -0.63 2.72 10.01
C SER A 6 -1.15 1.34 9.62
N PHE A 7 -0.52 0.71 8.63
CA PHE A 7 -0.63 -0.72 8.34
C PHE A 7 0.44 -1.56 9.05
N ASN A 8 1.18 -0.98 10.00
CA ASN A 8 2.09 -1.66 10.91
C ASN A 8 1.60 -1.51 12.37
N PRO A 9 0.42 -2.07 12.71
CA PRO A 9 -0.11 -1.95 14.06
C PRO A 9 0.77 -2.71 15.06
N SER A 10 0.81 -2.23 16.31
CA SER A 10 1.44 -2.95 17.42
C SER A 10 0.81 -4.34 17.65
N ASN A 11 -0.45 -4.52 17.25
CA ASN A 11 -1.15 -5.79 17.29
C ASN A 11 -1.92 -6.05 15.98
N SER A 12 -1.38 -6.93 15.14
CA SER A 12 -1.97 -7.31 13.85
C SER A 12 -3.27 -8.12 13.96
N SER A 13 -3.60 -8.68 15.13
CA SER A 13 -4.88 -9.35 15.38
C SER A 13 -5.97 -8.38 15.86
N GLN A 14 -5.58 -7.32 16.58
CA GLN A 14 -6.52 -6.30 17.06
C GLN A 14 -6.96 -5.36 15.94
N PHE A 15 -6.07 -5.00 15.01
CA PHE A 15 -6.40 -4.11 13.90
C PHE A 15 -7.63 -4.57 13.09
N PRO A 16 -7.73 -5.84 12.63
CA PRO A 16 -8.94 -6.31 11.96
C PRO A 16 -10.18 -6.31 12.84
N GLN A 17 -10.02 -6.54 14.15
CA GLN A 17 -11.13 -6.52 15.11
C GLN A 17 -11.70 -5.11 15.27
N ASP A 18 -10.85 -4.10 15.41
CA ASP A 18 -11.28 -2.70 15.58
C ASP A 18 -12.03 -2.21 14.34
N LEU A 19 -11.48 -2.50 13.16
CA LEU A 19 -12.12 -2.11 11.90
C LEU A 19 -13.44 -2.86 11.69
N TYR A 20 -13.50 -4.16 12.00
CA TYR A 20 -14.73 -4.92 11.97
C TYR A 20 -15.78 -4.34 12.92
N SER A 21 -15.42 -4.06 14.18
CA SER A 21 -16.32 -3.50 15.19
C SER A 21 -16.85 -2.12 14.77
N ALA A 22 -16.00 -1.26 14.24
CA ALA A 22 -16.37 0.07 13.76
C ALA A 22 -17.40 -0.02 12.62
N ILE A 23 -17.11 -0.83 11.59
CA ILE A 23 -18.04 -1.00 10.47
C ILE A 23 -19.34 -1.66 10.91
N ASN A 24 -19.28 -2.66 11.80
CA ASN A 24 -20.49 -3.28 12.34
C ASN A 24 -21.39 -2.26 13.05
N SER A 25 -20.80 -1.35 13.83
CA SER A 25 -21.54 -0.27 14.49
C SER A 25 -22.08 0.76 13.51
N PHE A 26 -21.30 1.15 12.49
CA PHE A 26 -21.73 2.13 11.49
C PHE A 26 -22.84 1.60 10.56
N LYS A 27 -22.91 0.29 10.35
CA LYS A 27 -23.94 -0.34 9.51
C LYS A 27 -25.21 -0.71 10.27
N ASP A 28 -25.17 -0.78 11.59
CA ASP A 28 -26.34 -1.12 12.41
C ASP A 28 -27.25 0.11 12.58
N GLU A 29 -28.42 0.10 11.95
CA GLU A 29 -29.42 1.19 12.02
C GLU A 29 -29.94 1.46 13.44
N SER A 30 -29.76 0.51 14.37
CA SER A 30 -30.10 0.70 15.78
C SER A 30 -28.96 1.30 16.62
N SER A 31 -27.76 1.39 16.07
CA SER A 31 -26.59 1.96 16.74
C SER A 31 -26.64 3.49 16.73
N SER A 32 -26.23 4.12 17.84
CA SER A 32 -26.00 5.57 17.88
C SER A 32 -24.88 6.04 16.94
N SER A 33 -24.05 5.11 16.47
CA SER A 33 -22.99 5.37 15.50
C SER A 33 -23.39 5.04 14.06
N TYR A 34 -24.66 4.70 13.81
CA TYR A 34 -25.14 4.43 12.45
C TYR A 34 -24.73 5.56 11.50
N ALA A 35 -24.11 5.18 10.38
CA ALA A 35 -23.61 6.13 9.40
C ALA A 35 -24.01 5.67 8.00
N LYS A 36 -24.68 6.56 7.26
CA LYS A 36 -24.98 6.37 5.82
C LYS A 36 -23.76 6.60 4.93
N ARG A 37 -22.86 7.49 5.38
CA ARG A 37 -21.59 7.82 4.71
C ARG A 37 -20.45 7.66 5.69
N ILE A 38 -19.28 7.28 5.20
CA ILE A 38 -18.07 7.16 6.03
C ILE A 38 -16.91 7.97 5.44
N ILE A 39 -16.02 8.40 6.33
CA ILE A 39 -14.74 9.01 5.98
C ILE A 39 -13.65 8.06 6.46
N ILE A 40 -12.73 7.70 5.58
CA ILE A 40 -11.50 6.96 5.88
C ILE A 40 -10.33 7.94 5.82
N ASP A 41 -9.77 8.27 6.96
CA ASP A 41 -8.61 9.15 7.07
C ASP A 41 -7.32 8.32 7.11
N VAL A 42 -6.46 8.52 6.12
CA VAL A 42 -5.13 7.90 6.01
C VAL A 42 -4.01 8.96 6.01
N SER A 43 -4.31 10.19 6.40
CA SER A 43 -3.30 11.24 6.56
C SER A 43 -2.14 10.75 7.43
N SER A 44 -0.92 11.06 6.98
CA SER A 44 0.33 10.74 7.66
C SER A 44 0.59 9.23 7.89
N ASN A 45 -0.14 8.34 7.19
CA ASN A 45 0.07 6.90 7.29
C ASN A 45 1.28 6.46 6.45
N SER A 46 2.38 6.13 7.11
CA SER A 46 3.64 5.72 6.47
C SER A 46 3.63 4.31 5.84
N GLY A 47 2.50 3.59 5.93
CA GLY A 47 2.34 2.24 5.42
C GLY A 47 2.54 1.18 6.49
N GLY A 48 3.16 0.05 6.12
CA GLY A 48 3.35 -1.11 6.99
C GLY A 48 3.26 -2.42 6.24
N TYR A 49 2.62 -3.44 6.80
CA TYR A 49 2.49 -4.74 6.15
C TYR A 49 1.63 -4.66 4.88
N ILE A 50 2.20 -5.09 3.74
CA ILE A 50 1.53 -5.08 2.43
C ILE A 50 0.24 -5.90 2.45
N TYR A 51 0.29 -7.10 3.02
CA TYR A 51 -0.89 -7.94 3.14
C TYR A 51 -2.02 -7.26 3.93
N LEU A 52 -1.70 -6.47 4.95
CA LEU A 52 -2.71 -5.86 5.79
C LEU A 52 -3.44 -4.74 5.03
N GLY A 53 -2.71 -3.97 4.21
CA GLY A 53 -3.30 -3.02 3.26
C GLY A 53 -4.25 -3.69 2.27
N ALA A 54 -3.78 -4.74 1.60
CA ALA A 54 -4.58 -5.50 0.63
C ALA A 54 -5.82 -6.18 1.26
N GLN A 55 -5.67 -6.77 2.44
CA GLN A 55 -6.79 -7.39 3.17
C GLN A 55 -7.81 -6.35 3.64
N THR A 56 -7.34 -5.17 4.08
CA THR A 56 -8.20 -4.04 4.46
C THR A 56 -8.98 -3.52 3.27
N LEU A 57 -8.34 -3.36 2.11
CA LEU A 57 -8.99 -2.99 0.84
C LEU A 57 -10.15 -3.95 0.54
N ARG A 58 -9.88 -5.25 0.57
CA ARG A 58 -10.89 -6.29 0.31
C ARG A 58 -12.03 -6.29 1.33
N PHE A 59 -11.73 -6.02 2.60
CA PHE A 59 -12.74 -5.97 3.66
C PHE A 59 -13.67 -4.77 3.49
N LEU A 60 -13.12 -3.57 3.29
CA LEU A 60 -13.89 -2.33 3.17
C LEU A 60 -14.61 -2.22 1.82
N PHE A 61 -14.04 -2.78 0.76
CA PHE A 61 -14.58 -2.74 -0.60
C PHE A 61 -14.63 -4.15 -1.20
N PRO A 62 -15.61 -4.99 -0.83
CA PRO A 62 -15.75 -6.34 -1.39
C PRO A 62 -15.91 -6.37 -2.92
N GLN A 63 -16.33 -5.25 -3.52
CA GLN A 63 -16.45 -5.02 -4.96
C GLN A 63 -15.13 -4.63 -5.66
N ALA A 64 -14.00 -4.49 -4.94
CA ALA A 64 -12.73 -4.05 -5.51
C ALA A 64 -12.21 -4.93 -6.66
N GLY A 65 -12.62 -6.19 -6.73
CA GLY A 65 -12.20 -7.12 -7.79
C GLY A 65 -10.68 -7.37 -7.82
N HIS A 66 -10.23 -8.19 -8.77
CA HIS A 66 -8.81 -8.46 -8.98
C HIS A 66 -8.14 -7.27 -9.73
N PRO A 67 -6.84 -6.96 -9.49
CA PRO A 67 -6.01 -7.43 -8.37
C PRO A 67 -6.34 -6.69 -7.07
N ILE A 68 -6.30 -7.44 -5.95
CA ILE A 68 -6.37 -6.89 -4.58
C ILE A 68 -4.97 -6.68 -4.00
N TYR A 69 -4.10 -7.66 -4.22
CA TYR A 69 -2.71 -7.59 -3.81
C TYR A 69 -1.88 -6.93 -4.92
N PRO A 70 -0.75 -6.32 -4.57
CA PRO A 70 0.20 -5.77 -5.54
C PRO A 70 0.60 -6.78 -6.62
N VAL A 71 0.63 -6.31 -7.87
CA VAL A 71 1.37 -6.95 -8.96
C VAL A 71 2.70 -6.20 -9.10
N VAL A 72 3.80 -6.95 -9.07
CA VAL A 72 5.14 -6.38 -8.97
C VAL A 72 6.11 -7.04 -9.94
N ASP A 73 7.26 -6.41 -10.13
CA ASP A 73 8.47 -7.09 -10.59
C ASP A 73 9.70 -6.69 -9.78
N GLN A 74 10.81 -7.38 -10.04
CA GLN A 74 12.07 -7.15 -9.37
C GLN A 74 13.22 -7.07 -10.38
N ILE A 75 14.16 -6.17 -10.13
CA ILE A 75 15.41 -6.11 -10.91
C ILE A 75 16.26 -7.34 -10.61
N ARG A 76 16.78 -8.01 -11.64
CA ARG A 76 17.62 -9.20 -11.49
C ARG A 76 19.07 -8.79 -11.19
N THR A 77 19.38 -8.67 -9.91
CA THR A 77 20.74 -8.41 -9.40
C THR A 77 21.25 -9.63 -8.61
N PRO A 78 22.58 -9.77 -8.39
CA PRO A 78 23.12 -10.81 -7.51
C PRO A 78 22.48 -10.78 -6.11
N MET A 79 22.27 -9.59 -5.54
CA MET A 79 21.61 -9.44 -4.23
C MET A 79 20.14 -9.89 -4.28
N ASN A 80 19.38 -9.48 -5.29
CA ASN A 80 17.96 -9.84 -5.39
C ASN A 80 17.76 -11.34 -5.64
N LYS A 81 18.74 -12.02 -6.26
CA LYS A 81 18.73 -13.47 -6.41
C LYS A 81 18.77 -14.18 -5.06
N GLU A 82 19.58 -13.67 -4.14
CA GLU A 82 19.69 -14.20 -2.79
C GLU A 82 18.41 -13.94 -1.97
N PHE A 83 17.80 -12.76 -2.11
CA PHE A 83 16.49 -12.48 -1.50
C PHE A 83 15.40 -13.41 -2.03
N ALA A 84 15.34 -13.61 -3.35
CA ALA A 84 14.38 -14.52 -3.94
C ALA A 84 14.57 -15.99 -3.48
N ALA A 85 15.82 -16.42 -3.24
CA ALA A 85 16.08 -17.75 -2.68
C ALA A 85 15.52 -17.90 -1.25
N LEU A 86 15.68 -16.86 -0.42
CA LEU A 86 15.11 -16.82 0.92
C LEU A 86 13.57 -16.79 0.89
N ASP A 87 13.00 -15.95 0.04
CA ASP A 87 11.55 -15.85 -0.21
C ASP A 87 10.95 -17.21 -0.58
N LEU A 88 11.59 -17.94 -1.52
CA LEU A 88 11.17 -19.27 -1.94
C LEU A 88 11.33 -20.30 -0.82
N TYR A 89 12.39 -20.24 -0.03
CA TYR A 89 12.54 -21.10 1.14
C TYR A 89 11.41 -20.87 2.15
N ILE A 90 11.10 -19.61 2.47
CA ILE A 90 10.03 -19.26 3.40
C ILE A 90 8.69 -19.76 2.87
N GLN A 91 8.39 -19.48 1.61
CA GLN A 91 7.17 -19.94 0.94
C GLN A 91 7.03 -21.47 1.00
N ASN A 92 8.09 -22.22 0.73
CA ASN A 92 8.02 -23.69 0.66
C ASN A 92 7.90 -24.35 2.04
N ASN A 93 8.52 -23.77 3.08
CA ASN A 93 8.59 -24.38 4.41
C ASN A 93 7.53 -23.84 5.38
N PHE A 94 7.02 -22.64 5.14
CA PHE A 94 6.09 -21.93 6.03
C PHE A 94 4.87 -21.39 5.27
N LYS A 95 4.42 -22.09 4.22
CA LYS A 95 3.33 -21.66 3.32
C LYS A 95 2.05 -21.20 4.01
N ASP A 96 1.75 -21.74 5.20
CA ASP A 96 0.52 -21.43 5.96
C ASP A 96 0.69 -20.18 6.84
N GLN A 97 1.87 -19.54 6.82
CA GLN A 97 2.23 -18.38 7.63
C GLN A 97 2.96 -17.29 6.81
N SER A 98 3.23 -17.52 5.52
CA SER A 98 4.08 -16.66 4.70
C SER A 98 3.31 -16.00 3.56
N GLU A 99 3.88 -14.94 3.01
CA GLU A 99 3.46 -14.44 1.70
C GLU A 99 3.74 -15.51 0.63
N LEU A 100 2.80 -15.68 -0.30
CA LEU A 100 2.94 -16.51 -1.48
C LEU A 100 3.10 -15.59 -2.70
N TYR A 101 4.06 -15.94 -3.55
CA TYR A 101 4.25 -15.34 -4.86
C TYR A 101 3.42 -16.12 -5.87
N VAL A 102 2.59 -15.42 -6.64
CA VAL A 102 1.63 -16.04 -7.55
C VAL A 102 1.73 -15.46 -8.95
N ASN A 103 1.32 -16.22 -9.96
CA ASN A 103 1.05 -15.67 -11.27
C ASN A 103 -0.15 -14.70 -11.17
N PRO A 104 -0.06 -13.47 -11.70
CA PRO A 104 -1.11 -12.47 -11.53
C PRO A 104 -2.38 -12.79 -12.32
N GLU A 105 -2.34 -13.59 -13.38
CA GLU A 105 -3.50 -13.90 -14.23
C GLU A 105 -4.35 -15.05 -13.67
N ASP A 106 -3.71 -16.14 -13.25
CA ASP A 106 -4.40 -17.36 -12.80
C ASP A 106 -4.29 -17.65 -11.30
N MET A 107 -3.54 -16.82 -10.57
CA MET A 107 -3.29 -16.94 -9.13
C MET A 107 -2.61 -18.25 -8.69
N SER A 108 -2.02 -19.00 -9.63
CA SER A 108 -1.22 -20.18 -9.30
C SER A 108 0.06 -19.78 -8.56
N VAL A 109 0.45 -20.56 -7.54
CA VAL A 109 1.70 -20.32 -6.80
C VAL A 109 2.88 -20.46 -7.74
N ASP A 110 3.72 -19.44 -7.79
CA ASP A 110 4.86 -19.34 -8.69
C ASP A 110 6.18 -19.49 -7.92
N SER A 111 6.73 -20.70 -7.92
CA SER A 111 8.07 -20.97 -7.36
C SER A 111 9.23 -20.57 -8.30
N GLN A 112 8.90 -20.07 -9.50
CA GLN A 112 9.85 -19.68 -10.54
C GLN A 112 9.76 -18.19 -10.88
N PHE A 113 9.07 -17.38 -10.06
CA PHE A 113 8.83 -15.95 -10.33
C PHE A 113 10.14 -15.20 -10.64
N TYR A 114 11.23 -15.56 -9.94
CA TYR A 114 12.54 -14.94 -10.15
C TYR A 114 13.33 -15.51 -11.34
N THR A 115 13.16 -16.80 -11.65
CA THR A 115 13.98 -17.50 -12.66
C THR A 115 13.41 -17.43 -14.06
N ARG A 116 12.08 -17.37 -14.23
CA ARG A 116 11.40 -17.29 -15.55
C ARG A 116 11.94 -16.13 -16.39
N GLY A 117 12.05 -14.94 -15.80
CA GLY A 117 12.74 -13.77 -16.37
C GLY A 117 12.38 -13.45 -17.84
N GLY A 118 13.19 -12.61 -18.50
CA GLY A 118 13.05 -12.32 -19.93
C GLY A 118 12.49 -10.93 -20.26
N ARG A 119 12.11 -10.16 -19.24
CA ARG A 119 11.72 -8.76 -19.38
C ARG A 119 12.91 -7.85 -19.17
N GLN A 120 12.98 -6.79 -19.96
CA GLN A 120 13.96 -5.71 -19.81
C GLN A 120 13.25 -4.37 -19.64
N ARG A 121 13.84 -3.47 -18.85
CA ARG A 121 13.41 -2.07 -18.77
C ARG A 121 14.59 -1.17 -19.08
N LYS A 122 14.40 -0.26 -20.04
CA LYS A 122 15.35 0.80 -20.36
C LYS A 122 14.83 2.13 -19.82
N THR A 123 15.55 2.72 -18.88
CA THR A 123 15.28 4.07 -18.38
C THR A 123 16.25 5.04 -19.07
N THR A 124 15.73 6.15 -19.60
CA THR A 124 16.55 7.19 -20.27
C THR A 124 16.36 8.53 -19.56
N SER A 125 17.47 9.18 -19.20
CA SER A 125 17.46 10.57 -18.76
C SER A 125 17.82 11.48 -19.93
N ASN A 126 16.91 12.37 -20.29
CA ASN A 126 17.12 13.36 -21.34
C ASN A 126 18.08 14.47 -20.90
N GLU A 127 18.15 14.76 -19.59
CA GLU A 127 19.02 15.81 -19.04
C GLU A 127 20.50 15.48 -19.21
N ILE A 128 20.88 14.22 -18.99
CA ILE A 128 22.27 13.76 -19.08
C ILE A 128 22.55 12.87 -20.29
N ASN A 129 21.55 12.69 -21.17
CA ASN A 129 21.59 11.85 -22.37
C ASN A 129 22.19 10.45 -22.12
N LYS A 130 21.73 9.79 -21.05
CA LYS A 130 22.18 8.44 -20.67
C LYS A 130 20.98 7.53 -20.52
N SER A 131 21.19 6.26 -20.86
CA SER A 131 20.24 5.19 -20.63
C SER A 131 20.85 4.07 -19.80
N LEU A 132 20.01 3.44 -18.98
CA LEU A 132 20.32 2.20 -18.27
C LEU A 132 19.27 1.15 -18.64
N THR A 133 19.71 -0.01 -19.08
CA THR A 133 18.86 -1.19 -19.27
C THR A 133 19.08 -2.17 -18.13
N VAL A 134 17.99 -2.64 -17.54
CA VAL A 134 18.01 -3.65 -16.48
C VAL A 134 17.18 -4.87 -16.88
N GLU A 135 17.66 -6.04 -16.46
CA GLU A 135 16.89 -7.29 -16.51
C GLU A 135 15.88 -7.33 -15.37
N LEU A 136 14.67 -7.79 -15.66
CA LEU A 136 13.56 -7.91 -14.72
C LEU A 136 13.10 -9.36 -14.63
N THR A 137 12.46 -9.68 -13.50
CA THR A 137 11.61 -10.86 -13.40
C THR A 137 10.38 -10.72 -14.31
N GLU A 138 9.67 -11.82 -14.52
CA GLU A 138 8.26 -11.72 -14.92
C GLU A 138 7.47 -10.96 -13.85
N LYS A 139 6.28 -10.46 -14.21
CA LYS A 139 5.37 -9.89 -13.21
C LYS A 139 4.81 -11.01 -12.33
N TYR A 140 4.72 -10.76 -11.04
CA TYR A 140 4.13 -11.69 -10.07
C TYR A 140 3.28 -10.91 -9.06
N GLY A 141 2.28 -11.58 -8.49
CA GLY A 141 1.44 -11.04 -7.42
C GLY A 141 1.93 -11.49 -6.05
N PHE A 142 1.70 -10.66 -5.04
CA PHE A 142 1.71 -11.14 -3.66
C PHE A 142 0.38 -11.79 -3.30
N TYR A 143 0.38 -12.73 -2.37
CA TYR A 143 -0.83 -13.32 -1.85
C TYR A 143 -0.65 -13.82 -0.43
N MET A 144 -1.51 -13.35 0.47
CA MET A 144 -1.49 -13.78 1.88
C MET A 144 -2.90 -13.91 2.44
N ASN A 145 -3.87 -14.24 1.58
CA ASN A 145 -5.27 -14.29 1.97
C ASN A 145 -5.64 -15.56 2.76
N HIS A 146 -4.77 -16.57 2.76
CA HIS A 146 -4.94 -17.81 3.52
C HIS A 146 -4.83 -17.60 5.05
N ILE A 147 -4.25 -16.48 5.49
CA ILE A 147 -4.20 -16.03 6.90
C ILE A 147 -4.92 -14.69 7.11
N ASN A 148 -5.94 -14.41 6.31
CA ASN A 148 -6.72 -13.18 6.42
C ASN A 148 -7.71 -13.23 7.60
N ASN A 149 -7.37 -12.54 8.69
CA ASN A 149 -8.19 -12.47 9.90
C ASN A 149 -9.58 -11.84 9.66
N PHE A 150 -9.74 -10.95 8.68
CA PHE A 150 -11.06 -10.40 8.34
C PHE A 150 -12.04 -11.49 7.87
N ILE A 151 -11.57 -12.54 7.20
CA ILE A 151 -12.43 -13.64 6.73
C ILE A 151 -13.03 -14.38 7.92
N THR A 152 -12.20 -14.67 8.94
CA THR A 152 -12.64 -15.32 10.17
C THR A 152 -13.64 -14.46 10.92
N LYS A 153 -13.36 -13.15 11.07
CA LYS A 153 -14.26 -12.20 11.75
C LYS A 153 -15.59 -12.03 11.03
N ALA A 154 -15.57 -11.95 9.70
CA ALA A 154 -16.76 -11.78 8.88
C ALA A 154 -17.51 -13.10 8.60
N SER A 155 -17.10 -14.24 9.19
CA SER A 155 -17.59 -15.57 8.82
C SER A 155 -19.13 -15.72 8.88
N ASN A 156 -19.74 -15.21 9.96
CA ASN A 156 -21.19 -15.21 10.21
C ASN A 156 -21.81 -13.80 10.13
N TRP A 157 -21.09 -12.87 9.51
CA TRP A 157 -21.50 -11.48 9.46
C TRP A 157 -22.58 -11.27 8.40
N LYS A 158 -23.69 -10.61 8.75
CA LYS A 158 -24.84 -10.45 7.84
C LYS A 158 -24.53 -9.67 6.57
N TRP A 159 -23.48 -8.83 6.58
CA TRP A 159 -23.01 -8.06 5.42
C TRP A 159 -21.81 -8.70 4.70
N LYS A 160 -21.47 -9.96 5.02
CA LYS A 160 -20.37 -10.67 4.37
C LYS A 160 -20.53 -10.67 2.84
N ARG A 161 -19.47 -10.25 2.13
CA ARG A 161 -19.42 -10.15 0.65
C ARG A 161 -20.46 -9.20 0.04
N GLN A 162 -21.12 -8.37 0.83
CA GLN A 162 -21.98 -7.31 0.33
C GLN A 162 -21.19 -6.02 0.21
N ILE A 163 -21.60 -5.15 -0.71
CA ILE A 163 -21.11 -3.77 -0.74
C ILE A 163 -21.51 -3.11 0.57
N LEU A 164 -20.52 -2.65 1.33
CA LEU A 164 -20.75 -2.05 2.64
C LEU A 164 -21.27 -0.61 2.51
N TYR A 165 -20.65 0.15 1.61
CA TYR A 165 -21.00 1.52 1.24
C TYR A 165 -20.79 1.65 -0.27
N ASN A 166 -21.66 2.41 -0.94
CA ASN A 166 -21.43 2.76 -2.34
C ASN A 166 -20.26 3.75 -2.45
N PRO A 167 -19.53 3.79 -3.58
CA PRO A 167 -18.39 4.69 -3.74
C PRO A 167 -18.68 6.17 -3.44
N GLU A 168 -19.87 6.67 -3.78
CA GLU A 168 -20.31 8.04 -3.49
C GLU A 168 -20.51 8.34 -1.98
N ASP A 169 -20.69 7.30 -1.18
CA ASP A 169 -20.89 7.37 0.27
C ASP A 169 -19.58 7.19 1.07
N VAL A 170 -18.44 7.07 0.38
CA VAL A 170 -17.12 6.93 1.00
C VAL A 170 -16.20 8.05 0.53
N LEU A 171 -15.66 8.78 1.50
CA LEU A 171 -14.55 9.71 1.28
C LEU A 171 -13.27 9.17 1.89
N VAL A 172 -12.15 9.29 1.18
CA VAL A 172 -10.82 8.98 1.69
C VAL A 172 -10.01 10.27 1.77
N VAL A 173 -9.49 10.57 2.95
CA VAL A 173 -8.69 11.76 3.22
C VAL A 173 -7.21 11.39 3.22
N THR A 174 -6.40 12.13 2.46
CA THR A 174 -4.94 11.97 2.40
C THR A 174 -4.26 13.33 2.34
N ASP A 175 -3.12 13.47 3.00
CA ASP A 175 -2.21 14.63 2.92
C ASP A 175 -1.11 14.44 1.86
N GLY A 176 -1.18 13.34 1.11
CA GLY A 176 -0.13 12.93 0.17
C GLY A 176 1.05 12.20 0.82
N LEU A 177 1.12 12.10 2.15
CA LEU A 177 2.20 11.40 2.87
C LEU A 177 1.92 9.90 3.07
N CYS A 178 0.75 9.44 2.62
CA CYS A 178 0.38 8.03 2.58
C CYS A 178 1.42 7.23 1.76
N ALA A 179 2.23 6.42 2.44
CA ALA A 179 3.41 5.78 1.87
C ALA A 179 3.34 4.24 1.85
N SER A 180 4.15 3.57 1.03
CA SER A 180 4.29 2.11 1.04
C SER A 180 2.92 1.41 0.91
N SER A 181 2.56 0.48 1.81
CA SER A 181 1.27 -0.21 1.84
C SER A 181 0.06 0.72 1.89
N CYS A 182 0.19 1.93 2.47
CA CYS A 182 -0.86 2.94 2.40
C CYS A 182 -1.01 3.46 0.97
N SER A 183 0.10 3.79 0.31
CA SER A 183 0.09 4.24 -1.09
C SER A 183 -0.60 3.21 -1.99
N GLN A 184 -0.27 1.94 -1.82
CA GLN A 184 -0.92 0.82 -2.50
C GLN A 184 -2.44 0.81 -2.26
N PHE A 185 -2.86 0.95 -1.00
CA PHE A 185 -4.26 0.96 -0.60
C PHE A 185 -5.05 2.09 -1.28
N ILE A 186 -4.60 3.35 -1.20
CA ILE A 186 -5.37 4.46 -1.77
C ILE A 186 -5.23 4.58 -3.30
N LYS A 187 -4.09 4.19 -3.89
CA LYS A 187 -3.97 4.12 -5.36
C LYS A 187 -4.89 3.04 -5.93
N ALA A 188 -5.05 1.90 -5.24
CA ALA A 188 -6.03 0.89 -5.63
C ALA A 188 -7.46 1.43 -5.54
N ILE A 189 -7.83 2.13 -4.46
CA ILE A 189 -9.14 2.77 -4.30
C ILE A 189 -9.44 3.72 -5.46
N GLN A 190 -8.50 4.62 -5.77
CA GLN A 190 -8.71 5.65 -6.78
C GLN A 190 -8.78 5.07 -8.19
N GLN A 191 -7.87 4.15 -8.54
CA GLN A 191 -7.88 3.54 -9.88
C GLN A 191 -9.11 2.66 -10.12
N LYS A 192 -9.67 2.06 -9.06
CA LYS A 192 -10.85 1.20 -9.13
C LYS A 192 -12.16 1.94 -8.81
N HIS A 193 -12.12 3.26 -8.61
CA HIS A 193 -13.27 4.10 -8.29
C HIS A 193 -14.12 3.57 -7.10
N LEU A 194 -13.45 3.16 -6.02
CA LEU A 194 -14.10 2.53 -4.87
C LEU A 194 -14.60 3.52 -3.82
N ALA A 195 -14.07 4.75 -3.86
CA ALA A 195 -14.44 5.87 -3.01
C ALA A 195 -14.00 7.16 -3.70
N ARG A 196 -14.47 8.31 -3.22
CA ARG A 196 -13.89 9.60 -3.58
C ARG A 196 -12.66 9.91 -2.73
N ILE A 197 -11.58 10.38 -3.34
CA ILE A 197 -10.36 10.80 -2.66
C ILE A 197 -10.32 12.32 -2.56
N VAL A 198 -10.11 12.83 -1.34
CA VAL A 198 -9.77 14.23 -1.09
C VAL A 198 -8.32 14.34 -0.66
N SER A 199 -7.57 15.18 -1.38
CA SER A 199 -6.25 15.59 -0.94
C SER A 199 -6.34 16.83 -0.05
N VAL A 200 -5.59 16.83 1.04
CA VAL A 200 -5.52 17.93 2.00
C VAL A 200 -4.16 18.59 1.88
N GLY A 201 -4.15 19.92 1.83
CA GLY A 201 -2.93 20.72 1.75
C GLY A 201 -3.03 21.85 0.74
N LEU A 202 -1.94 22.61 0.60
CA LEU A 202 -1.91 23.80 -0.24
C LEU A 202 -1.51 23.49 -1.69
N ARG A 203 -2.03 24.29 -2.62
CA ARG A 203 -1.44 24.40 -3.97
C ARG A 203 -0.09 25.09 -3.89
N ASP A 204 0.79 24.77 -4.82
CA ASP A 204 1.97 25.58 -5.04
C ASP A 204 1.50 26.95 -5.57
N PRO A 205 1.67 28.06 -4.83
CA PRO A 205 1.20 29.37 -5.28
C PRO A 205 1.95 29.85 -6.54
N ARG A 206 3.09 29.23 -6.88
CA ARG A 206 3.87 29.54 -8.09
C ARG A 206 3.41 28.73 -9.29
N ASP A 207 2.74 27.60 -9.07
CA ASP A 207 2.15 26.76 -10.11
C ASP A 207 0.84 26.13 -9.61
N PRO A 208 -0.28 26.86 -9.70
CA PRO A 208 -1.58 26.40 -9.21
C PRO A 208 -2.14 25.17 -9.94
N ASN A 209 -1.58 24.84 -11.11
CA ASN A 209 -1.97 23.70 -11.94
C ASN A 209 -1.10 22.47 -11.68
N LYS A 210 -0.09 22.58 -10.80
CA LYS A 210 0.78 21.47 -10.47
C LYS A 210 -0.04 20.34 -9.86
N ARG A 211 0.01 19.18 -10.52
CA ARG A 211 -0.63 17.96 -10.05
C ARG A 211 0.01 17.50 -8.75
N GLN A 212 -0.81 16.97 -7.85
CA GLN A 212 -0.39 16.38 -6.58
C GLN A 212 -0.79 14.91 -6.61
N ASP A 213 0.18 14.03 -6.39
CA ASP A 213 -0.11 12.60 -6.20
C ASP A 213 -0.81 12.40 -4.85
N ILE A 214 -1.78 11.51 -4.79
CA ILE A 214 -2.52 11.19 -3.55
C ILE A 214 -1.67 10.48 -2.49
N ALA A 215 -0.47 10.03 -2.88
CA ALA A 215 0.41 9.20 -2.08
C ALA A 215 1.88 9.43 -2.47
N ILE A 216 2.81 8.91 -1.65
CA ILE A 216 4.25 8.86 -1.94
C ILE A 216 4.77 7.44 -1.84
N ALA A 217 5.98 7.17 -2.36
CA ALA A 217 6.66 5.87 -2.22
C ALA A 217 5.77 4.66 -2.56
N GLY A 218 5.07 4.72 -3.69
CA GLY A 218 4.16 3.68 -4.18
C GLY A 218 4.88 2.47 -4.78
N SER A 219 5.90 1.94 -4.11
CA SER A 219 6.61 0.72 -4.51
C SER A 219 5.85 -0.54 -4.08
N GLY A 220 6.23 -1.69 -4.63
CA GLY A 220 5.64 -3.00 -4.28
C GLY A 220 6.07 -3.46 -2.89
N SER A 221 7.37 -3.29 -2.62
CA SER A 221 7.95 -3.43 -1.28
C SER A 221 9.14 -2.48 -1.14
N ALA A 222 9.66 -2.38 0.07
CA ALA A 222 10.89 -1.66 0.35
C ALA A 222 11.73 -2.45 1.35
N THR A 223 13.05 -2.26 1.28
CA THR A 223 14.01 -2.80 2.23
C THR A 223 14.98 -1.70 2.64
N ASN A 224 15.81 -1.99 3.64
CA ASN A 224 16.86 -1.09 4.08
C ASN A 224 18.10 -1.88 4.48
N VAL A 225 19.24 -1.18 4.55
CA VAL A 225 20.53 -1.81 4.84
C VAL A 225 20.50 -2.55 6.18
N ASP A 226 19.87 -2.01 7.21
CA ASP A 226 19.82 -2.65 8.54
C ASP A 226 19.07 -3.98 8.50
N SER A 227 17.91 -4.04 7.83
CA SER A 227 17.14 -5.27 7.62
C SER A 227 17.94 -6.32 6.83
N ILE A 228 18.63 -5.89 5.76
CA ILE A 228 19.49 -6.78 4.97
C ILE A 228 20.59 -7.40 5.86
N GLN A 229 21.24 -6.58 6.69
CA GLN A 229 22.30 -7.05 7.59
C GLN A 229 21.75 -7.92 8.73
N ALA A 230 20.55 -7.65 9.23
CA ALA A 230 19.90 -8.49 10.23
C ALA A 230 19.66 -9.90 9.67
N LEU A 231 19.08 -9.99 8.47
CA LEU A 231 18.88 -11.26 7.77
C LEU A 231 20.21 -11.97 7.50
N LYS A 232 21.26 -11.23 7.07
CA LYS A 232 22.61 -11.77 6.80
C LYS A 232 23.19 -12.55 7.98
N ASN A 233 22.91 -12.07 9.19
CA ASN A 233 23.42 -12.65 10.42
C ASN A 233 22.45 -13.65 11.07
N TYR A 234 21.27 -13.87 10.47
CA TYR A 234 20.31 -14.83 10.99
C TYR A 234 20.73 -16.26 10.65
N GLU A 235 21.02 -17.05 11.68
CA GLU A 235 21.66 -18.36 11.56
C GLU A 235 20.91 -19.32 10.64
N TYR A 236 19.58 -19.34 10.71
CA TYR A 236 18.74 -20.20 9.88
C TYR A 236 18.76 -19.84 8.39
N TYR A 237 19.06 -18.59 8.03
CA TYR A 237 19.09 -18.15 6.64
C TYR A 237 20.47 -18.21 6.00
N ARG A 238 21.53 -18.25 6.82
CA ARG A 238 22.92 -18.33 6.36
C ARG A 238 23.19 -19.48 5.37
N PRO A 239 22.59 -20.69 5.50
CA PRO A 239 22.80 -21.78 4.54
C PRO A 239 22.04 -21.62 3.21
N ILE A 240 21.06 -20.73 3.15
CA ILE A 240 20.11 -20.63 2.02
C ILE A 240 20.68 -19.75 0.91
N TRP A 241 21.37 -18.67 1.29
CA TRP A 241 21.87 -17.67 0.37
C TRP A 241 23.39 -17.49 0.42
N ASN A 242 23.95 -17.01 -0.69
CA ASN A 242 25.35 -16.68 -0.81
C ASN A 242 25.63 -15.26 -0.28
N ILE A 243 26.11 -15.16 0.95
CA ILE A 243 26.42 -13.89 1.62
C ILE A 243 27.45 -13.00 0.90
N SER A 244 28.24 -13.55 -0.04
CA SER A 244 29.19 -12.77 -0.84
C SER A 244 28.49 -11.83 -1.84
N ASN A 245 27.24 -12.14 -2.20
CA ASN A 245 26.38 -11.28 -3.03
C ASN A 245 25.65 -10.19 -2.22
N ILE A 246 25.79 -10.21 -0.89
CA ILE A 246 25.12 -9.27 0.02
C ILE A 246 26.12 -8.17 0.44
N PRO A 247 25.84 -6.88 0.11
CA PRO A 247 26.69 -5.76 0.49
C PRO A 247 27.01 -5.73 2.00
N GLY A 248 28.15 -5.15 2.36
CA GLY A 248 28.50 -4.90 3.75
C GLY A 248 27.71 -3.75 4.38
N LYS A 249 27.88 -3.55 5.69
CA LYS A 249 27.42 -2.34 6.39
C LYS A 249 28.10 -1.09 5.82
N PHE A 250 27.46 0.07 5.98
CA PHE A 250 28.12 1.33 5.71
C PHE A 250 29.34 1.53 6.61
N ILE A 251 30.40 2.11 6.03
CA ILE A 251 31.65 2.40 6.76
C ILE A 251 31.41 3.43 7.87
N ARG A 252 30.49 4.39 7.64
CA ARG A 252 30.17 5.46 8.58
C ARG A 252 29.00 5.07 9.49
N SER A 253 29.22 5.14 10.80
CA SER A 253 28.15 4.99 11.80
C SER A 253 27.07 6.08 11.63
N GLY A 254 25.81 5.71 11.79
CA GLY A 254 24.65 6.61 11.65
C GLY A 254 24.15 6.81 10.21
N ALA A 255 24.80 6.22 9.20
CA ALA A 255 24.29 6.23 7.83
C ALA A 255 23.16 5.20 7.67
N GLN A 256 22.02 5.64 7.14
CA GLN A 256 20.86 4.79 6.83
C GLN A 256 20.48 4.94 5.36
N LEU A 257 20.06 3.84 4.74
CA LEU A 257 19.55 3.82 3.38
C LEU A 257 18.42 2.79 3.27
N GLY A 258 17.27 3.27 2.81
CA GLY A 258 16.15 2.44 2.36
C GLY A 258 15.94 2.62 0.87
N PHE A 259 15.41 1.60 0.20
CA PHE A 259 15.07 1.65 -1.21
C PHE A 259 13.93 0.68 -1.54
N ALA A 260 13.20 0.99 -2.61
CA ALA A 260 12.25 0.07 -3.20
C ALA A 260 13.00 -1.13 -3.82
N ASP A 261 12.67 -2.34 -3.38
CA ASP A 261 13.26 -3.58 -3.90
C ASP A 261 12.34 -4.28 -4.91
N ARG A 262 11.05 -3.95 -4.93
CA ARG A 262 10.08 -4.43 -5.91
C ARG A 262 9.25 -3.27 -6.47
N ALA A 263 9.08 -3.22 -7.78
CA ALA A 263 8.35 -2.15 -8.45
C ALA A 263 6.86 -2.51 -8.56
N LEU A 264 5.96 -1.59 -8.20
CA LEU A 264 4.51 -1.79 -8.23
C LEU A 264 3.91 -1.41 -9.58
N TYR A 265 3.02 -2.24 -10.08
CA TYR A 265 2.18 -1.96 -11.25
C TYR A 265 0.75 -1.54 -10.86
N GLY A 266 0.04 -0.93 -11.80
CA GLY A 266 -1.33 -0.44 -11.59
C GLY A 266 -2.36 -1.55 -11.42
N TYR A 267 -3.53 -1.15 -10.93
CA TYR A 267 -4.59 -2.02 -10.43
C TYR A 267 -5.76 -2.22 -11.41
N THR A 268 -5.63 -1.71 -12.64
CA THR A 268 -6.63 -1.81 -13.71
C THR A 268 -5.98 -2.15 -15.04
N ASP A 269 -6.77 -2.58 -16.03
CA ASP A 269 -6.26 -2.89 -17.37
C ASP A 269 -5.53 -1.71 -18.03
N ASP A 270 -5.98 -0.47 -17.80
CA ASP A 270 -5.34 0.73 -18.34
C ASP A 270 -4.00 1.06 -17.68
N THR A 271 -3.75 0.50 -16.49
CA THR A 271 -2.64 0.90 -15.62
C THR A 271 -1.70 -0.25 -15.28
N LYS A 272 -2.04 -1.49 -15.65
CA LYS A 272 -1.29 -2.71 -15.34
C LYS A 272 0.15 -2.73 -15.85
N ASP A 273 0.47 -1.90 -16.83
CA ASP A 273 1.83 -1.74 -17.39
C ASP A 273 2.55 -0.47 -16.92
N GLN A 274 1.92 0.33 -16.08
CA GLN A 274 2.47 1.57 -15.56
C GLN A 274 3.06 1.33 -14.17
N LEU A 275 4.27 1.86 -13.94
CA LEU A 275 4.91 1.83 -12.63
C LEU A 275 4.31 2.90 -11.72
N MET A 276 3.75 2.49 -10.59
CA MET A 276 3.05 3.37 -9.65
C MET A 276 3.95 4.36 -8.93
N GLU A 277 5.26 4.09 -8.88
CA GLU A 277 6.26 5.01 -8.34
C GLU A 277 6.38 6.30 -9.17
N TYR A 278 6.15 6.22 -10.50
CA TYR A 278 6.27 7.37 -11.41
C TYR A 278 4.92 7.88 -11.90
N LYS A 279 3.82 7.22 -11.51
CA LYS A 279 2.47 7.62 -11.89
C LYS A 279 1.85 8.49 -10.81
N ILE A 280 1.60 9.75 -11.18
CA ILE A 280 0.72 10.65 -10.42
C ILE A 280 -0.72 10.17 -10.58
N VAL A 281 -1.36 9.84 -9.46
CA VAL A 281 -2.78 9.56 -9.35
C VAL A 281 -3.42 10.75 -8.65
N ASP A 282 -4.29 11.48 -9.36
CA ASP A 282 -4.91 12.69 -8.81
C ASP A 282 -6.03 12.33 -7.82
N ALA A 283 -6.22 13.21 -6.83
CA ALA A 283 -7.43 13.21 -6.02
C ALA A 283 -8.63 13.72 -6.83
N ASP A 284 -9.85 13.38 -6.41
CA ASP A 284 -11.05 13.92 -7.05
C ASP A 284 -11.25 15.40 -6.75
N PHE A 285 -10.83 15.83 -5.56
CA PHE A 285 -10.78 17.23 -5.19
C PHE A 285 -9.76 17.51 -4.09
N ARG A 286 -9.54 18.80 -3.81
CA ARG A 286 -8.63 19.26 -2.77
C ARG A 286 -9.38 20.08 -1.74
N TYR A 287 -9.06 19.85 -0.47
CA TYR A 287 -9.38 20.76 0.62
C TYR A 287 -8.12 21.52 1.02
N GLU A 288 -8.10 22.82 0.74
CA GLU A 288 -6.94 23.66 1.02
C GLU A 288 -6.92 24.11 2.48
N VAL A 289 -5.90 23.67 3.20
CA VAL A 289 -5.63 24.05 4.57
C VAL A 289 -4.11 24.14 4.76
N ALA A 290 -3.69 25.12 5.54
CA ALA A 290 -2.29 25.39 5.86
C ALA A 290 -2.08 25.29 7.37
N PRO A 291 -1.95 24.08 7.94
CA PRO A 291 -1.54 23.97 9.33
C PRO A 291 -0.14 24.56 9.48
N ASN A 292 0.12 25.36 10.51
CA ASN A 292 1.51 25.78 10.77
C ASN A 292 2.32 24.53 11.18
N PRO A 293 3.63 24.49 10.90
CA PRO A 293 4.48 23.41 11.40
C PRO A 293 4.37 23.27 12.92
N GLY A 294 3.87 22.13 13.39
CA GLY A 294 3.63 21.87 14.81
C GLY A 294 2.19 22.15 15.30
N ASP A 295 1.32 22.68 14.45
CA ASP A 295 -0.12 22.72 14.73
C ASP A 295 -0.66 21.29 14.65
N GLU A 296 -0.92 20.69 15.80
CA GLU A 296 -1.71 19.48 15.89
C GLU A 296 -3.17 19.87 16.11
N ILE A 297 -4.09 19.09 15.53
CA ILE A 297 -5.51 19.21 15.87
C ILE A 297 -5.67 18.60 17.26
N GLU A 298 -5.63 19.44 18.30
CA GLU A 298 -5.53 19.00 19.70
C GLU A 298 -6.89 18.70 20.34
N ASP A 299 -7.98 19.28 19.84
CA ASP A 299 -9.31 19.15 20.45
C ASP A 299 -10.39 18.64 19.47
N LEU A 300 -11.51 18.18 20.04
CA LEU A 300 -12.62 17.58 19.30
C LEU A 300 -13.34 18.57 18.38
N GLU A 301 -13.37 19.86 18.73
CA GLU A 301 -14.04 20.90 17.94
C GLU A 301 -13.26 21.14 16.65
N GLN A 302 -11.93 21.25 16.73
CA GLN A 302 -11.08 21.39 15.56
C GLN A 302 -11.13 20.15 14.64
N ILE A 303 -11.20 18.94 15.22
CA ILE A 303 -11.42 17.71 14.43
C ILE A 303 -12.75 17.79 13.69
N GLN A 304 -13.82 18.19 14.38
CA GLN A 304 -15.14 18.30 13.79
C GLN A 304 -15.17 19.34 12.67
N ASP A 305 -14.57 20.50 12.89
CA ASP A 305 -14.46 21.58 11.91
C ASP A 305 -13.69 21.15 10.68
N PHE A 306 -12.57 20.45 10.86
CA PHE A 306 -11.76 19.93 9.76
C PHE A 306 -12.59 19.05 8.81
N TYR A 307 -13.27 18.03 9.34
CA TYR A 307 -14.09 17.15 8.51
C TYR A 307 -15.34 17.83 7.97
N THR A 308 -15.95 18.74 8.73
CA THR A 308 -17.11 19.52 8.28
C THR A 308 -16.76 20.40 7.09
N ASN A 309 -15.58 21.03 7.11
CA ASN A 309 -15.11 21.87 6.00
C ASN A 309 -14.76 21.05 4.75
N ILE A 310 -14.26 19.82 4.91
CA ILE A 310 -14.11 18.88 3.78
C ILE A 310 -15.47 18.58 3.15
N LEU A 311 -16.48 18.24 3.95
CA LEU A 311 -17.82 17.93 3.45
C LEU A 311 -18.49 19.16 2.79
N ASN A 312 -18.32 20.35 3.37
CA ASN A 312 -18.81 21.60 2.79
C ASN A 312 -18.12 21.92 1.45
N THR A 313 -16.85 21.51 1.29
CA THR A 313 -16.12 21.65 0.03
C THR A 313 -16.65 20.65 -1.01
N GLU A 314 -16.85 19.40 -0.60
CA GLU A 314 -17.42 18.35 -1.44
C GLU A 314 -18.79 18.75 -2.03
N GLN A 315 -19.66 19.35 -1.22
CA GLN A 315 -21.01 19.76 -1.64
C GLN A 315 -21.05 20.89 -2.68
N LYS A 316 -19.95 21.64 -2.86
CA LYS A 316 -19.86 22.75 -3.81
C LYS A 316 -19.41 22.31 -5.21
N LEU A 317 -19.04 21.04 -5.37
CA LEU A 317 -18.55 20.42 -6.60
C LEU A 317 -19.66 19.63 -7.29
#